data_AF-A0A8J7TDU0-F1
#
_entry.id   AF-A0A8J7TDU0-F1
#
_cell.length_a   1.000
_cell.length_b   1.000
_cell.length_c   1.000
_cell.angle_alpha   90.00
_cell.angle_beta   90.00
_cell.angle_gamma   90.00
#
_symmetry.space_group_name_H-M   'P 1'
#
loop_
_entity.id
_entity.type
_entity.pdbx_description
1 polymer ?
#
loop_
_entity_poly.entity_id
_entity_poly.type
_entity_poly.pdbx_seq_one_letter_code
_entity_poly.pdbx_strand_id
1 'polypeptide(L)'
;MGKRQSPIDIISSEAVYDARLSSLTVSYDSCTSLNISNNGHSVVVEFEDVDDKTVIKGGPLDAPYRLKQFHFHWGGKGSHGSEHTVNGKSYVSELHLVHWNAAKYKSFGEAASAPDGLAVLGIFLETGNEHRSLNKLTDALYMVRFKGTAAGFKGFNPKCLLPNSLNFWTYPGSLTTPPLYESVTWIVLKEPIHVSEKQMEKFRMLLFTSEEEERQRMVDNFRPPQPLNGRKVYASFK
;
A
#
# COMPACT_ATOMS: atom_id res chain seq x y z
N MET A 1 -22.00 4.49 8.67
CA MET A 1 -20.52 4.53 8.63
C MET A 1 -19.99 3.25 9.27
N GLY A 2 -18.94 2.65 8.69
CA GLY A 2 -18.29 1.46 9.27
C GLY A 2 -17.55 1.79 10.57
N LYS A 3 -17.39 0.79 11.45
CA LYS A 3 -16.75 0.98 12.78
C LYS A 3 -15.23 0.80 12.75
N ARG A 4 -14.69 0.23 11.67
CA ARG A 4 -13.27 -0.11 11.50
C ARG A 4 -12.74 0.39 10.16
N GLN A 5 -13.10 1.63 9.80
CA GLN A 5 -12.62 2.27 8.59
C GLN A 5 -11.13 2.66 8.69
N SER A 6 -10.48 2.71 7.54
CA SER A 6 -9.09 3.13 7.34
C SER A 6 -9.00 4.30 6.36
N PRO A 7 -7.92 5.10 6.35
CA PRO A 7 -6.75 5.01 7.25
C PRO A 7 -7.06 5.56 8.65
N ILE A 8 -6.08 5.56 9.54
CA ILE A 8 -6.15 6.17 10.88
C ILE A 8 -4.89 7.00 11.16
N ASP A 9 -4.98 7.90 12.14
CA ASP A 9 -3.79 8.47 12.76
C ASP A 9 -3.24 7.48 13.81
N ILE A 10 -1.97 7.12 13.67
CA ILE A 10 -1.28 6.23 14.58
C ILE A 10 -0.64 7.08 15.68
N ILE A 11 -1.27 7.08 16.86
CA ILE A 11 -0.69 7.71 18.05
C ILE A 11 0.35 6.76 18.63
N SER A 12 1.63 7.00 18.35
CA SER A 12 2.70 6.04 18.64
C SER A 12 2.86 5.75 20.13
N SER A 13 2.56 6.72 21.01
CA SER A 13 2.60 6.56 22.47
C SER A 13 1.44 5.74 23.03
N GLU A 14 0.34 5.60 22.28
CA GLU A 14 -0.83 4.79 22.67
C GLU A 14 -0.80 3.39 22.04
N ALA A 15 0.10 3.16 21.08
CA ALA A 15 0.28 1.85 20.48
C ALA A 15 0.75 0.82 21.52
N VAL A 16 0.04 -0.29 21.60
CA VAL A 16 0.30 -1.34 22.60
C VAL A 16 1.38 -2.27 22.06
N TYR A 17 2.55 -2.27 22.69
CA TYR A 17 3.55 -3.28 22.39
C TYR A 17 2.99 -4.68 22.70
N ASP A 18 3.01 -5.57 21.71
CA ASP A 18 2.56 -6.96 21.87
C ASP A 18 3.69 -7.92 21.53
N ALA A 19 4.32 -8.47 22.57
CA ALA A 19 5.41 -9.43 22.45
C ALA A 19 4.99 -10.77 21.81
N ARG A 20 3.69 -11.02 21.63
CA ARG A 20 3.17 -12.24 20.97
C ARG A 20 3.15 -12.10 19.44
N LEU A 21 3.26 -10.88 18.91
CA LEU A 21 3.41 -10.67 17.47
C LEU A 21 4.72 -11.31 17.01
N SER A 22 4.60 -12.34 16.17
CA SER A 22 5.76 -12.96 15.53
C SER A 22 6.44 -12.00 14.55
N SER A 23 7.67 -12.30 14.14
CA SER A 23 8.33 -11.50 13.10
C SER A 23 7.57 -11.59 11.77
N LEU A 24 7.35 -10.44 11.13
CA LEU A 24 6.80 -10.39 9.79
C LEU A 24 7.82 -10.96 8.80
N THR A 25 7.41 -11.94 8.02
CA THR A 25 8.22 -12.51 6.93
C THR A 25 7.61 -12.15 5.60
N VAL A 26 8.44 -11.64 4.69
CA VAL A 26 8.06 -11.27 3.33
C VAL A 26 8.82 -12.14 2.34
N SER A 27 8.12 -13.02 1.63
CA SER A 27 8.68 -13.98 0.70
C SER A 27 8.32 -13.59 -0.73
N TYR A 28 9.20 -12.85 -1.40
CA TYR A 28 9.02 -12.35 -2.77
C TYR A 28 10.15 -12.77 -3.72
N ASP A 29 10.98 -13.76 -3.36
CA ASP A 29 12.26 -13.98 -4.05
C ASP A 29 12.11 -14.40 -5.53
N SER A 30 11.01 -15.06 -5.89
CA SER A 30 10.67 -15.41 -7.28
C SER A 30 9.60 -14.50 -7.91
N CYS A 31 9.27 -13.40 -7.24
CA CYS A 31 8.20 -12.50 -7.65
C CYS A 31 8.64 -11.61 -8.82
N THR A 32 7.79 -11.56 -9.84
CA THR A 32 7.91 -10.62 -10.96
C THR A 32 6.53 -10.06 -11.27
N SER A 33 6.47 -8.74 -11.49
CA SER A 33 5.26 -8.06 -11.91
C SER A 33 4.77 -8.52 -13.28
N LEU A 34 3.47 -8.37 -13.52
CA LEU A 34 2.82 -8.70 -14.80
C LEU A 34 2.63 -7.45 -15.65
N ASN A 35 1.88 -6.49 -15.12
CA ASN A 35 1.48 -5.27 -15.80
C ASN A 35 1.54 -4.07 -14.83
N ILE A 36 1.48 -2.89 -15.43
CA ILE A 36 1.24 -1.63 -14.75
C ILE A 36 0.05 -0.97 -15.43
N SER A 37 -0.84 -0.37 -14.65
CA SER A 37 -2.03 0.33 -15.18
C SER A 37 -2.34 1.58 -14.39
N ASN A 38 -3.03 2.52 -15.03
CA ASN A 38 -3.67 3.65 -14.36
C ASN A 38 -5.18 3.41 -14.38
N ASN A 39 -5.76 3.11 -13.22
CA ASN A 39 -7.18 2.79 -13.10
C ASN A 39 -8.07 4.03 -12.85
N GLY A 40 -7.50 5.24 -12.94
CA GLY A 40 -8.20 6.49 -12.63
C GLY A 40 -8.26 6.83 -11.14
N HIS A 41 -7.63 6.04 -10.27
CA HIS A 41 -7.50 6.32 -8.84
C HIS A 41 -6.04 6.28 -8.38
N SER A 42 -5.26 5.37 -8.95
CA SER A 42 -3.83 5.24 -8.71
C SER A 42 -3.15 4.56 -9.90
N VAL A 43 -1.83 4.45 -9.82
CA VAL A 43 -1.07 3.48 -10.59
C VAL A 43 -1.03 2.15 -9.84
N VAL A 44 -1.36 1.06 -10.51
CA VAL A 44 -1.44 -0.29 -9.95
C VAL A 44 -0.47 -1.20 -10.68
N VAL A 45 0.32 -1.97 -9.94
CA VAL A 45 1.17 -3.05 -10.48
C VAL A 45 0.64 -4.38 -10.00
N GLU A 46 0.30 -5.26 -10.93
CA GLU A 46 -0.30 -6.57 -10.63
C GLU A 46 0.72 -7.71 -10.67
N PHE A 47 0.41 -8.75 -9.89
CA PHE A 47 1.24 -9.96 -9.74
C PHE A 47 0.41 -11.21 -9.97
N GLU A 48 1.10 -12.30 -10.31
CA GLU A 48 0.50 -13.62 -10.36
C GLU A 48 0.31 -14.16 -8.93
N ASP A 49 -0.90 -14.62 -8.63
CA ASP A 49 -1.34 -15.04 -7.29
C ASP A 49 -1.87 -16.50 -7.26
N VAL A 50 -1.38 -17.32 -8.18
CA VAL A 50 -1.82 -18.73 -8.36
C VAL A 50 -1.24 -19.69 -7.32
N ASP A 51 -0.10 -19.35 -6.72
CA ASP A 51 0.61 -20.16 -5.73
C ASP A 51 1.12 -19.33 -4.54
N ASP A 52 1.70 -20.01 -3.55
CA ASP A 52 2.18 -19.38 -2.30
C ASP A 52 3.64 -18.91 -2.37
N LYS A 53 4.22 -18.69 -3.57
CA LYS A 53 5.62 -18.22 -3.70
C LYS A 53 5.81 -16.75 -3.37
N THR A 54 4.77 -15.94 -3.55
CA THR A 54 4.80 -14.49 -3.31
C THR A 54 3.81 -14.12 -2.20
N VAL A 55 4.26 -14.21 -0.95
CA VAL A 55 3.40 -14.09 0.23
C VAL A 55 4.02 -13.28 1.36
N ILE A 56 3.15 -12.78 2.24
CA ILE A 56 3.53 -12.38 3.61
C ILE A 56 2.99 -13.38 4.63
N LYS A 57 3.70 -13.57 5.74
CA LYS A 57 3.32 -14.45 6.85
C LYS A 57 3.90 -13.94 8.17
N GLY A 58 3.36 -14.43 9.29
CA GLY A 58 3.76 -13.98 10.62
C GLY A 58 3.16 -12.63 10.97
N GLY A 59 3.74 -11.94 11.96
CA GLY A 59 3.13 -10.75 12.53
C GLY A 59 1.75 -11.06 13.13
N PRO A 60 0.68 -10.35 12.74
CA PRO A 60 -0.69 -10.60 13.18
C PRO A 60 -1.45 -11.64 12.34
N LEU A 61 -0.81 -12.28 11.36
CA LEU A 61 -1.49 -13.13 10.38
C LEU A 61 -1.45 -14.60 10.78
N ASP A 62 -2.61 -15.25 10.71
CA ASP A 62 -2.77 -16.68 11.04
C ASP A 62 -2.43 -17.63 9.87
N ALA A 63 -2.26 -17.10 8.66
CA ALA A 63 -1.95 -17.84 7.45
C ALA A 63 -1.05 -17.00 6.50
N PRO A 64 -0.45 -17.59 5.46
CA PRO A 64 0.17 -16.84 4.38
C PRO A 64 -0.87 -16.09 3.53
N TYR A 65 -0.58 -14.84 3.16
CA TYR A 65 -1.42 -14.03 2.28
C TYR A 65 -0.68 -13.73 0.98
N ARG A 66 -1.29 -14.05 -0.17
CA ARG A 66 -0.70 -13.90 -1.50
C ARG A 66 -0.75 -12.46 -1.95
N LEU A 67 0.37 -11.93 -2.47
CA LEU A 67 0.41 -10.60 -3.06
C LEU A 67 -0.44 -10.57 -4.33
N LYS A 68 -1.41 -9.66 -4.39
CA LYS A 68 -2.23 -9.44 -5.58
C LYS A 68 -1.67 -8.30 -6.44
N GLN A 69 -1.41 -7.18 -5.80
CA GLN A 69 -1.03 -5.93 -6.42
C GLN A 69 -0.34 -5.01 -5.42
N PHE A 70 0.33 -3.98 -5.92
CA PHE A 70 0.56 -2.79 -5.12
C PHE A 70 0.13 -1.52 -5.85
N HIS A 71 -0.10 -0.46 -5.07
CA HIS A 71 -0.41 0.88 -5.57
C HIS A 71 0.07 1.94 -4.58
N PHE A 72 -0.06 3.21 -4.96
CA PHE A 72 0.40 4.35 -4.16
C PHE A 72 -0.70 5.38 -3.93
N HIS A 73 -0.57 6.12 -2.84
CA HIS A 73 -1.28 7.35 -2.56
C HIS A 73 -0.26 8.49 -2.43
N TRP A 74 -0.52 9.66 -2.99
CA TRP A 74 0.40 10.79 -2.96
C TRP A 74 -0.30 12.15 -3.05
N GLY A 75 0.42 13.19 -2.64
CA GLY A 75 -0.06 14.57 -2.65
C GLY A 75 0.52 15.42 -3.77
N GLY A 76 -0.02 16.63 -3.90
CA GLY A 76 0.57 17.70 -4.70
C GLY A 76 1.99 18.12 -4.27
N LYS A 77 2.61 19.01 -5.04
CA LYS A 77 3.95 19.55 -4.70
C LYS A 77 3.87 20.39 -3.42
N GLY A 78 4.73 20.10 -2.45
CA GLY A 78 4.70 20.75 -1.13
C GLY A 78 3.52 20.32 -0.24
N SER A 79 2.75 19.32 -0.66
CA SER A 79 1.62 18.76 0.10
C SER A 79 2.00 17.47 0.84
N HIS A 80 1.05 16.97 1.61
CA HIS A 80 1.04 15.63 2.22
C HIS A 80 0.36 14.64 1.28
N GLY A 81 0.74 13.36 1.34
CA GLY A 81 0.24 12.34 0.42
C GLY A 81 -0.01 10.96 1.00
N SER A 82 0.46 10.67 2.21
CA SER A 82 0.11 9.41 2.88
C SER A 82 -1.33 9.42 3.37
N GLU A 83 -1.91 8.22 3.44
CA GLU A 83 -3.24 8.02 3.98
C GLU A 83 -3.19 7.90 5.50
N HIS A 84 -2.31 7.04 6.01
CA HIS A 84 -1.98 7.00 7.43
C HIS A 84 -1.14 8.20 7.82
N THR A 85 -1.29 8.60 9.08
CA THR A 85 -0.43 9.56 9.74
C THR A 85 0.15 8.95 11.00
N VAL A 86 1.27 9.51 11.47
CA VAL A 86 1.87 9.12 12.75
C VAL A 86 1.98 10.36 13.62
N ASN A 87 1.25 10.40 14.73
CA ASN A 87 1.12 11.57 15.61
C ASN A 87 0.72 12.84 14.82
N GLY A 88 -0.23 12.71 13.89
CA GLY A 88 -0.68 13.79 13.00
C GLY A 88 0.28 14.16 11.88
N LYS A 89 1.48 13.55 11.79
CA LYS A 89 2.43 13.80 10.70
C LYS A 89 2.11 12.89 9.51
N SER A 90 1.93 13.49 8.35
CA SER A 90 1.86 12.79 7.06
C SER A 90 3.20 12.72 6.34
N TYR A 91 3.28 11.80 5.39
CA TYR A 91 4.41 11.55 4.49
C TYR A 91 4.08 12.01 3.07
N VAL A 92 5.06 12.07 2.16
CA VAL A 92 4.81 12.57 0.79
C VAL A 92 4.02 11.59 -0.07
N SER A 93 4.07 10.30 0.29
CA SER A 93 3.31 9.22 -0.33
C SER A 93 3.25 8.01 0.60
N GLU A 94 2.33 7.10 0.32
CA GLU A 94 2.23 5.79 0.97
C GLU A 94 2.01 4.70 -0.08
N LEU A 95 2.82 3.65 -0.01
CA LEU A 95 2.72 2.44 -0.81
C LEU A 95 1.89 1.39 -0.08
N HIS A 96 0.94 0.79 -0.78
CA HIS A 96 0.15 -0.34 -0.28
C HIS A 96 0.45 -1.59 -1.09
N LEU A 97 1.03 -2.62 -0.46
CA LEU A 97 1.11 -3.97 -1.02
C LEU A 97 -0.08 -4.78 -0.51
N VAL A 98 -0.99 -5.11 -1.42
CA VAL A 98 -2.28 -5.75 -1.09
C VAL A 98 -2.19 -7.25 -1.26
N HIS A 99 -2.50 -7.96 -0.17
CA HIS A 99 -2.48 -9.41 -0.11
C HIS A 99 -3.84 -9.97 0.27
N TRP A 100 -4.09 -11.23 -0.09
CA TRP A 100 -5.34 -11.91 0.23
C TRP A 100 -5.14 -13.33 0.76
N ASN A 101 -6.06 -13.77 1.61
CA ASN A 101 -6.04 -15.08 2.27
C ASN A 101 -6.55 -16.19 1.34
N ALA A 102 -5.70 -16.60 0.40
CA ALA A 102 -5.99 -17.70 -0.51
C ALA A 102 -6.01 -19.08 0.18
N ALA A 103 -5.52 -19.18 1.42
CA ALA A 103 -5.63 -20.41 2.21
C ALA A 103 -7.08 -20.66 2.68
N LYS A 104 -7.89 -19.61 2.82
CA LYS A 104 -9.27 -19.68 3.32
C LYS A 104 -10.32 -19.38 2.25
N TYR A 105 -10.06 -18.45 1.34
CA TYR A 105 -11.02 -17.97 0.35
C TYR A 105 -10.64 -18.42 -1.06
N LYS A 106 -11.63 -18.65 -1.94
CA LYS A 106 -11.41 -19.19 -3.28
C LYS A 106 -11.03 -18.13 -4.30
N SER A 107 -11.30 -16.86 -4.01
CA SER A 107 -10.99 -15.73 -4.88
C SER A 107 -10.68 -14.47 -4.10
N PHE A 108 -9.96 -13.54 -4.73
CA PHE A 108 -9.72 -12.21 -4.17
C PHE A 108 -11.02 -11.48 -3.83
N GLY A 109 -12.07 -11.58 -4.68
CA GLY A 109 -13.34 -10.90 -4.43
C GLY A 109 -14.07 -11.42 -3.19
N GLU A 110 -14.06 -12.73 -2.98
CA GLU A 110 -14.60 -13.36 -1.76
C GLU A 110 -13.83 -12.88 -0.53
N ALA A 111 -12.50 -12.95 -0.58
CA ALA A 111 -11.62 -12.49 0.48
C ALA A 111 -11.81 -10.99 0.79
N ALA A 112 -11.91 -10.15 -0.24
CA ALA A 112 -12.07 -8.70 -0.10
C ALA A 112 -13.35 -8.30 0.65
N SER A 113 -14.36 -9.16 0.69
CA SER A 113 -15.60 -8.93 1.45
C SER A 113 -15.59 -9.52 2.86
N ALA A 114 -14.57 -10.30 3.23
CA ALA A 114 -14.51 -11.03 4.48
C ALA A 114 -13.58 -10.37 5.53
N PRO A 115 -13.92 -10.36 6.84
CA PRO A 115 -13.22 -9.56 7.86
C PRO A 115 -11.70 -9.79 8.02
N ASP A 116 -11.21 -10.97 7.64
CA ASP A 116 -9.83 -11.45 7.69
C ASP A 116 -9.29 -11.79 6.29
N GLY A 117 -9.99 -11.39 5.23
CA GLY A 117 -9.64 -11.83 3.88
C GLY A 117 -8.47 -11.09 3.28
N LEU A 118 -8.17 -9.87 3.71
CA LEU A 118 -7.05 -9.08 3.18
C LEU A 118 -6.01 -8.74 4.25
N ALA A 119 -4.77 -8.63 3.80
CA ALA A 119 -3.67 -8.05 4.57
C ALA A 119 -2.96 -7.01 3.71
N VAL A 120 -2.80 -5.79 4.21
CA VAL A 120 -2.13 -4.70 3.48
C VAL A 120 -0.89 -4.27 4.23
N LEU A 121 0.25 -4.34 3.54
CA LEU A 121 1.50 -3.79 4.02
C LEU A 121 1.62 -2.34 3.54
N GLY A 122 1.49 -1.40 4.47
CA GLY A 122 1.64 0.04 4.25
C GLY A 122 3.08 0.48 4.48
N ILE A 123 3.66 1.22 3.54
CA ILE A 123 5.03 1.71 3.59
C ILE A 123 5.02 3.20 3.27
N PHE A 124 5.50 4.01 4.19
CA PHE A 124 5.62 5.45 3.99
C PHE A 124 6.79 5.79 3.05
N LEU A 125 6.63 6.84 2.27
CA LEU A 125 7.69 7.42 1.44
C LEU A 125 8.02 8.83 1.94
N GLU A 126 9.30 9.11 2.19
CA GLU A 126 9.81 10.45 2.51
C GLU A 126 10.71 11.00 1.39
N THR A 127 10.65 12.30 1.13
CA THR A 127 11.57 12.92 0.18
C THR A 127 13.00 12.87 0.73
N GLY A 128 13.92 12.34 -0.07
CA GLY A 128 15.34 12.26 0.26
C GLY A 128 16.17 11.87 -0.95
N ASN A 129 17.09 10.93 -0.75
CA ASN A 129 17.91 10.39 -1.85
C ASN A 129 17.06 9.63 -2.87
N GLU A 130 17.56 9.57 -4.11
CA GLU A 130 16.93 8.78 -5.17
C GLU A 130 16.85 7.29 -4.80
N HIS A 131 15.66 6.71 -4.96
CA HIS A 131 15.46 5.28 -4.83
C HIS A 131 15.75 4.57 -6.16
N ARG A 132 16.98 4.10 -6.37
CA ARG A 132 17.42 3.54 -7.67
C ARG A 132 16.47 2.50 -8.25
N SER A 133 15.97 1.56 -7.43
CA SER A 133 15.05 0.50 -7.90
C SER A 133 13.69 1.02 -8.35
N LEU A 134 13.27 2.21 -7.87
CA LEU A 134 12.00 2.84 -8.23
C LEU A 134 12.09 3.55 -9.59
N ASN A 135 13.28 3.75 -10.16
CA ASN A 135 13.45 4.36 -11.48
C ASN A 135 12.71 3.56 -12.56
N LYS A 136 12.83 2.23 -12.56
CA LYS A 136 12.11 1.36 -13.49
C LYS A 136 10.59 1.58 -13.46
N LEU A 137 10.01 1.74 -12.26
CA LEU A 137 8.59 2.03 -12.10
C LEU A 137 8.26 3.44 -12.61
N THR A 138 9.01 4.44 -12.14
CA THR A 138 8.72 5.84 -12.47
C THR A 138 8.90 6.15 -13.95
N ASP A 139 9.82 5.48 -14.65
CA ASP A 139 9.97 5.57 -16.11
C ASP A 139 8.77 4.98 -16.85
N ALA A 140 8.17 3.90 -16.33
CA ALA A 140 6.98 3.28 -16.91
C ALA A 140 5.71 4.13 -16.75
N LEU A 141 5.68 5.07 -15.79
CA LEU A 141 4.50 5.92 -15.53
C LEU A 141 4.07 6.75 -16.74
N TYR A 142 5.01 7.13 -17.62
CA TYR A 142 4.68 7.88 -18.84
C TYR A 142 3.75 7.07 -19.76
N MET A 143 3.96 5.75 -19.86
CA MET A 143 3.16 4.85 -20.69
C MET A 143 1.74 4.67 -20.16
N VAL A 144 1.54 4.91 -18.85
CA VAL A 144 0.24 4.78 -18.19
C VAL A 144 -0.28 6.13 -17.66
N ARG A 145 0.07 7.23 -18.34
CA ARG A 145 -0.24 8.57 -17.85
C ARG A 145 -1.74 8.87 -17.77
N PHE A 146 -2.54 8.29 -18.65
CA PHE A 146 -4.00 8.51 -18.72
C PHE A 146 -4.77 7.39 -18.03
N LYS A 147 -5.93 7.71 -17.46
CA LYS A 147 -6.86 6.72 -16.94
C LYS A 147 -7.22 5.68 -18.02
N GLY A 148 -7.28 4.42 -17.62
CA GLY A 148 -7.64 3.28 -18.47
C GLY A 148 -6.48 2.70 -19.28
N THR A 149 -5.30 3.33 -19.25
CA THR A 149 -4.13 2.81 -19.95
C THR A 149 -3.40 1.76 -19.11
N ALA A 150 -2.81 0.78 -19.79
CA ALA A 150 -2.03 -0.29 -19.21
C ALA A 150 -0.84 -0.65 -20.10
N ALA A 151 0.23 -1.15 -19.50
CA ALA A 151 1.42 -1.60 -20.19
C ALA A 151 1.97 -2.88 -19.56
N GLY A 152 2.62 -3.71 -20.38
CA GLY A 152 3.39 -4.85 -19.87
C GLY A 152 4.53 -4.35 -18.99
N PHE A 153 4.64 -4.88 -17.77
CA PHE A 153 5.63 -4.44 -16.80
C PHE A 153 6.18 -5.65 -16.08
N LYS A 154 7.18 -6.29 -16.69
CA LYS A 154 7.82 -7.50 -16.16
C LYS A 154 9.16 -7.21 -15.50
N GLY A 155 9.57 -8.09 -14.59
CA GLY A 155 10.88 -8.05 -13.94
C GLY A 155 11.00 -6.96 -12.89
N PHE A 156 9.90 -6.58 -12.24
CA PHE A 156 9.91 -5.74 -11.05
C PHE A 156 9.59 -6.61 -9.83
N ASN A 157 10.50 -6.63 -8.87
CA ASN A 157 10.31 -7.36 -7.61
C ASN A 157 10.03 -6.34 -6.49
N PRO A 158 8.85 -6.37 -5.84
CA PRO A 158 8.45 -5.38 -4.84
C PRO A 158 9.28 -5.45 -3.55
N LYS A 159 10.10 -6.48 -3.34
CA LYS A 159 11.05 -6.57 -2.22
C LYS A 159 12.01 -5.38 -2.20
N CYS A 160 12.31 -4.81 -3.38
CA CYS A 160 13.17 -3.64 -3.47
C CYS A 160 12.54 -2.36 -2.90
N LEU A 161 11.25 -2.35 -2.58
CA LEU A 161 10.52 -1.24 -1.96
C LEU A 161 10.30 -1.43 -0.45
N LEU A 162 10.91 -2.45 0.15
CA LEU A 162 10.86 -2.66 1.59
C LEU A 162 11.96 -1.84 2.27
N PRO A 163 11.68 -1.23 3.44
CA PRO A 163 12.72 -0.66 4.29
C PRO A 163 13.61 -1.75 4.90
N ASN A 164 14.69 -1.34 5.57
CA ASN A 164 15.60 -2.28 6.22
C ASN A 164 14.95 -2.97 7.43
N SER A 165 14.18 -2.22 8.23
CA SER A 165 13.42 -2.72 9.37
C SER A 165 11.98 -3.03 9.01
N LEU A 166 11.54 -4.24 9.33
CA LEU A 166 10.13 -4.63 9.25
C LEU A 166 9.38 -4.44 10.57
N ASN A 167 9.83 -3.54 11.45
CA ASN A 167 9.04 -3.15 12.62
C ASN A 167 7.75 -2.46 12.17
N PHE A 168 6.61 -2.82 12.78
CA PHE A 168 5.31 -2.40 12.28
C PHE A 168 4.31 -2.07 13.39
N TRP A 169 3.31 -1.29 13.02
CA TRP A 169 2.03 -1.21 13.71
C TRP A 169 0.99 -2.07 12.99
N THR A 170 0.03 -2.60 13.73
CA THR A 170 -1.08 -3.35 13.14
C THR A 170 -2.41 -3.08 13.82
N TYR A 171 -3.48 -3.10 13.02
CA TYR A 171 -4.86 -2.92 13.49
C TYR A 171 -5.86 -3.49 12.46
N PRO A 172 -7.08 -3.89 12.90
CA PRO A 172 -8.16 -4.26 12.00
C PRO A 172 -8.79 -3.01 11.36
N GLY A 173 -8.84 -2.99 10.03
CA GLY A 173 -9.29 -1.84 9.26
C GLY A 173 -10.15 -2.20 8.05
N SER A 174 -10.11 -1.32 7.06
CA SER A 174 -10.83 -1.42 5.80
C SER A 174 -9.93 -1.14 4.60
N LEU A 175 -10.45 -1.37 3.39
CA LEU A 175 -9.95 -0.70 2.19
C LEU A 175 -10.13 0.83 2.34
N THR A 176 -9.23 1.60 1.74
CA THR A 176 -9.27 3.07 1.73
C THR A 176 -9.93 3.65 0.49
N THR A 177 -10.18 2.81 -0.52
CA THR A 177 -10.96 3.11 -1.72
C THR A 177 -12.29 2.32 -1.74
N PRO A 178 -13.34 2.86 -2.38
CA PRO A 178 -14.62 2.15 -2.52
C PRO A 178 -14.43 0.71 -3.03
N PRO A 179 -15.16 -0.27 -2.47
CA PRO A 179 -16.33 -0.14 -1.59
C PRO A 179 -16.03 -0.04 -0.08
N LEU A 180 -14.77 0.21 0.32
CA LEU A 180 -14.38 0.41 1.73
C LEU A 180 -14.68 -0.79 2.65
N TYR A 181 -14.60 -2.01 2.12
CA TYR A 181 -14.83 -3.23 2.89
C TYR A 181 -13.93 -3.29 4.12
N GLU A 182 -14.54 -3.65 5.25
CA GLU A 182 -13.90 -3.80 6.56
C GLU A 182 -13.20 -5.16 6.71
N SER A 183 -12.38 -5.50 5.72
CA SER A 183 -11.77 -6.81 5.47
C SER A 183 -10.25 -6.86 5.62
N VAL A 184 -9.65 -5.73 5.98
CA VAL A 184 -8.19 -5.56 5.94
C VAL A 184 -7.58 -5.68 7.34
N THR A 185 -6.57 -6.54 7.46
CA THR A 185 -5.58 -6.46 8.54
C THR A 185 -4.45 -5.55 8.06
N TRP A 186 -4.34 -4.37 8.67
CA TRP A 186 -3.28 -3.42 8.33
C TRP A 186 -1.98 -3.77 9.02
N ILE A 187 -0.88 -3.68 8.28
CA ILE A 187 0.48 -3.78 8.79
C ILE A 187 1.24 -2.57 8.24
N VAL A 188 1.43 -1.54 9.06
CA VAL A 188 2.06 -0.28 8.64
C VAL A 188 3.50 -0.28 9.14
N LEU A 189 4.47 -0.29 8.24
CA LEU A 189 5.89 -0.30 8.60
C LEU A 189 6.31 1.04 9.22
N LYS A 190 7.13 0.95 10.28
CA LYS A 190 7.63 2.11 11.03
C LYS A 190 8.65 2.92 10.22
N GLU A 191 9.55 2.22 9.53
CA GLU A 191 10.62 2.86 8.76
C GLU A 191 10.09 3.21 7.36
N PRO A 192 10.16 4.50 6.94
CA PRO A 192 9.83 4.89 5.58
C PRO A 192 10.96 4.48 4.61
N ILE A 193 10.63 4.39 3.33
CA ILE A 193 11.64 4.42 2.26
C ILE A 193 11.84 5.85 1.77
N HIS A 194 13.03 6.15 1.25
CA HIS A 194 13.31 7.47 0.67
C HIS A 194 13.02 7.48 -0.82
N VAL A 195 12.53 8.60 -1.33
CA VAL A 195 12.28 8.84 -2.76
C VAL A 195 12.77 10.24 -3.12
N SER A 196 13.32 10.43 -4.31
CA SER A 196 13.70 11.79 -4.73
C SER A 196 12.50 12.62 -5.16
N GLU A 197 12.59 13.94 -5.05
CA GLU A 197 11.55 14.85 -5.54
C GLU A 197 11.29 14.66 -7.05
N LYS A 198 12.32 14.37 -7.84
CA LYS A 198 12.19 14.07 -9.28
C LYS A 198 11.35 12.82 -9.54
N GLN A 199 11.48 11.79 -8.70
CA GLN A 199 10.67 10.58 -8.79
C GLN A 199 9.21 10.89 -8.39
N MET A 200 8.99 11.70 -7.35
CA MET A 200 7.65 12.15 -6.97
C MET A 200 6.98 13.01 -8.04
N GLU A 201 7.72 13.86 -8.74
CA GLU A 201 7.20 14.65 -9.85
C GLU A 201 6.64 13.75 -10.98
N LYS A 202 7.23 12.58 -11.23
CA LYS A 202 6.70 11.61 -12.21
C LYS A 202 5.34 11.03 -11.79
N PHE A 203 5.11 10.76 -10.50
CA PHE A 203 3.79 10.37 -10.00
C PHE A 203 2.76 11.48 -10.22
N ARG A 204 3.12 12.72 -9.87
CA ARG A 204 2.25 13.90 -10.02
C ARG A 204 1.95 14.27 -11.48
N MET A 205 2.62 13.65 -12.45
CA MET A 205 2.33 13.79 -13.87
C MET A 205 1.22 12.86 -14.37
N LEU A 206 0.82 11.85 -13.61
CA LEU A 206 -0.32 10.99 -13.93
C LEU A 206 -1.62 11.81 -13.96
N LEU A 207 -2.64 11.29 -14.64
CA LEU A 207 -3.93 11.93 -14.82
C LEU A 207 -5.06 11.04 -14.30
N PHE A 208 -6.03 11.66 -13.62
CA PHE A 208 -7.31 11.03 -13.27
C PHE A 208 -8.20 10.80 -14.50
N THR A 209 -7.90 11.48 -15.61
CA THR A 209 -8.73 11.51 -16.81
C THR A 209 -8.12 10.73 -17.97
N SER A 210 -8.98 10.28 -18.89
CA SER A 210 -8.57 9.61 -20.13
C SER A 210 -7.97 10.62 -21.13
N GLU A 211 -7.55 10.14 -22.31
CA GLU A 211 -6.91 11.00 -23.31
C GLU A 211 -7.88 12.01 -23.95
N GLU A 212 -9.17 11.67 -24.00
CA GLU A 212 -10.24 12.47 -24.60
C GLU A 212 -10.86 13.49 -23.63
N GLU A 213 -10.57 13.34 -22.33
CA GLU A 213 -11.11 14.18 -21.26
C GLU A 213 -10.20 15.39 -20.96
N GLU A 214 -10.74 16.41 -20.29
CA GLU A 214 -9.93 17.53 -19.80
C GLU A 214 -8.88 17.00 -18.80
N ARG A 215 -7.64 17.48 -18.93
CA ARG A 215 -6.52 16.94 -18.13
C ARG A 215 -6.63 17.33 -16.67
N GLN A 216 -6.87 16.36 -15.81
CA GLN A 216 -6.82 16.53 -14.35
C GLN A 216 -5.66 15.72 -13.78
N ARG A 217 -4.70 16.40 -13.13
CA ARG A 217 -3.56 15.73 -12.48
C ARG A 217 -4.04 14.82 -11.36
N MET A 218 -3.50 13.60 -11.34
CA MET A 218 -3.67 12.67 -10.25
C MET A 218 -2.77 13.10 -9.09
N VAL A 219 -3.32 13.92 -8.22
CA VAL A 219 -2.71 14.39 -6.97
C VAL A 219 -3.76 14.38 -5.88
N ASP A 220 -3.32 14.29 -4.64
CA ASP A 220 -4.17 14.22 -3.45
C ASP A 220 -5.16 13.04 -3.55
N ASN A 221 -4.69 11.92 -4.10
CA ASN A 221 -5.47 10.70 -4.29
C ASN A 221 -5.52 9.82 -3.02
N PHE A 222 -5.60 10.45 -1.85
CA PHE A 222 -5.56 9.79 -0.54
C PHE A 222 -6.83 10.11 0.26
N ARG A 223 -7.27 9.17 1.09
CA ARG A 223 -8.38 9.35 2.04
C ARG A 223 -7.84 9.92 3.37
N PRO A 224 -8.54 10.86 4.02
CA PRO A 224 -8.12 11.36 5.34
C PRO A 224 -8.28 10.30 6.44
N PRO A 225 -7.56 10.44 7.57
CA PRO A 225 -7.74 9.60 8.75
C PRO A 225 -9.20 9.49 9.21
N GLN A 226 -9.62 8.27 9.55
CA GLN A 226 -10.96 7.93 10.00
C GLN A 226 -10.97 7.69 11.53
N PRO A 227 -12.14 7.80 12.19
CA PRO A 227 -12.23 7.58 13.63
C PRO A 227 -11.72 6.19 14.07
N LEU A 228 -10.91 6.15 15.13
CA LEU A 228 -10.36 4.91 15.68
C LEU A 228 -11.45 3.99 16.29
N ASN A 229 -12.53 4.57 16.80
CA ASN A 229 -13.69 3.85 17.38
C ASN A 229 -13.32 2.80 18.43
N GLY A 230 -12.34 3.11 19.29
CA GLY A 230 -11.91 2.22 20.38
C GLY A 230 -11.11 0.99 19.93
N ARG A 231 -10.76 0.88 18.64
CA ARG A 231 -9.80 -0.14 18.18
C ARG A 231 -8.45 0.11 18.84
N LYS A 232 -7.73 -0.98 19.14
CA LYS A 232 -6.35 -0.91 19.59
C LYS A 232 -5.42 -1.00 18.39
N VAL A 233 -4.37 -0.18 18.42
CA VAL A 233 -3.22 -0.32 17.53
C VAL A 233 -2.14 -1.06 18.31
N TYR A 234 -1.62 -2.15 17.74
CA TYR A 234 -0.53 -2.91 18.33
C TYR A 234 0.78 -2.57 17.63
N ALA A 235 1.90 -2.65 18.36
CA ALA A 235 3.24 -2.45 17.82
C ALA A 235 4.11 -3.69 18.02
N SER A 236 4.94 -4.01 17.04
CA SER A 236 5.95 -5.08 17.13
C SER A 236 7.21 -4.66 17.90
N PHE A 237 7.27 -3.42 18.37
CA PHE A 237 8.42 -2.78 19.00
C PHE A 237 7.97 -1.94 20.20
N LYS A 238 8.93 -1.61 21.07
CA LYS A 238 8.74 -0.71 22.22
C LYS A 238 9.05 0.74 21.85
#